data_AF-Q7V1Q1-F1
#
_entry.id   AF-Q7V1Q1-F1
#
_cell.length_a   1.000
_cell.length_b   1.000
_cell.length_c   1.000
_cell.angle_alpha   90.00
_cell.angle_beta   90.00
_cell.angle_gamma   90.00
#
_symmetry.space_group_name_H-M   'P 1'
#
loop_
_entity.id
_entity.type
_entity.pdbx_description
1 polymer ?
#
loop_
_entity_poly.entity_id
_entity_poly.type
_entity_poly.pdbx_seq_one_letter_code
_entity_poly.pdbx_strand_id
1 'polypeptide(L)'
;MYKSESIINNLLIEVDSLSYRITNIHQAYFNTSHVGLRDRLFYENKNISQRLNEIFSIAKVLKNRNNENISFSSLLVEKCKRTIDQKRIEKNLFFL
;
A
#
# COMPACT_ATOMS: atom_id res chain seq x y z
N MET A 1 -25.47 -1.06 -5.68
CA MET A 1 -24.54 -2.22 -5.61
C MET A 1 -23.33 -2.04 -6.54
N TYR A 2 -23.51 -1.86 -7.86
CA TYR A 2 -22.39 -1.79 -8.82
C TYR A 2 -21.30 -0.72 -8.58
N LYS A 3 -21.66 0.48 -8.09
CA LYS A 3 -20.66 1.56 -7.87
C LYS A 3 -19.69 1.25 -6.72
N SER A 4 -20.17 0.68 -5.61
CA SER A 4 -19.32 0.35 -4.46
C SER A 4 -18.36 -0.79 -4.76
N GLU A 5 -18.81 -1.81 -5.51
CA GLU A 5 -17.96 -2.91 -5.96
C GLU A 5 -16.89 -2.43 -6.95
N SER A 6 -17.25 -1.54 -7.88
CA SER A 6 -16.28 -0.92 -8.80
C SER A 6 -15.20 -0.13 -8.06
N ILE A 7 -15.57 0.65 -7.03
CA ILE A 7 -14.61 1.38 -6.19
C ILE A 7 -13.68 0.41 -5.46
N ILE A 8 -14.21 -0.65 -4.86
CA ILE A 8 -13.39 -1.63 -4.13
C ILE A 8 -12.39 -2.32 -5.08
N ASN A 9 -12.83 -2.72 -6.27
CA ASN A 9 -11.96 -3.34 -7.27
C ASN A 9 -10.84 -2.41 -7.73
N ASN A 10 -11.15 -1.13 -7.99
CA ASN A 10 -10.13 -0.15 -8.35
C ASN A 10 -9.09 0.03 -7.23
N LEU A 11 -9.55 0.09 -5.98
CA LEU A 11 -8.65 0.22 -4.82
C LEU A 11 -7.80 -1.04 -4.61
N LEU A 12 -8.34 -2.24 -4.87
CA LEU A 12 -7.57 -3.49 -4.81
C LEU A 12 -6.44 -3.49 -5.84
N ILE A 13 -6.73 -3.10 -7.09
CA ILE A 13 -5.74 -2.99 -8.16
C ILE A 13 -4.70 -1.94 -7.81
N GLU A 14 -5.13 -0.80 -7.26
CA GLU A 14 -4.22 0.27 -6.83
C GLU A 14 -3.26 -0.22 -5.74
N VAL A 15 -3.74 -0.93 -4.72
CA VAL A 15 -2.90 -1.50 -3.66
C VAL A 15 -1.86 -2.46 -4.23
N ASP A 16 -2.23 -3.32 -5.18
CA ASP A 16 -1.29 -4.24 -5.82
C ASP A 16 -0.20 -3.50 -6.61
N SER A 17 -0.61 -2.47 -7.38
CA SER A 17 0.33 -1.62 -8.11
C SER A 17 1.28 -0.88 -7.17
N LEU A 18 0.78 -0.33 -6.07
CA LEU A 18 1.60 0.36 -5.06
C LEU A 18 2.56 -0.62 -4.38
N SER A 19 2.11 -1.83 -4.04
CA SER A 19 2.95 -2.87 -3.46
C SER A 19 4.13 -3.22 -4.37
N TYR A 20 3.86 -3.43 -5.66
CA TYR A 20 4.90 -3.69 -6.66
C TYR A 20 5.89 -2.52 -6.79
N ARG A 21 5.39 -1.29 -6.80
CA ARG A 21 6.24 -0.08 -6.84
C ARG A 21 7.14 0.04 -5.61
N ILE A 22 6.64 -0.29 -4.42
CA ILE A 22 7.45 -0.28 -3.19
C ILE A 22 8.65 -1.22 -3.35
N THR A 23 8.42 -2.46 -3.81
CA THR A 23 9.49 -3.44 -4.04
C THR A 23 10.53 -2.92 -5.04
N ASN A 24 10.07 -2.34 -6.15
CA ASN A 24 10.98 -1.79 -7.16
C ASN A 24 11.81 -0.62 -6.62
N ILE A 25 11.17 0.30 -5.88
CA ILE A 25 11.86 1.43 -5.24
C ILE A 25 12.89 0.92 -4.23
N HIS A 26 12.54 -0.09 -3.42
CA HIS A 26 13.44 -0.69 -2.46
C HIS A 26 14.69 -1.24 -3.18
N GLN A 27 14.51 -2.09 -4.19
CA GLN A 27 15.63 -2.64 -4.96
C GLN A 27 16.48 -1.55 -5.61
N ALA A 28 15.86 -0.55 -6.23
CA ALA A 28 16.57 0.55 -6.88
C ALA A 28 17.36 1.40 -5.88
N TYR A 29 16.82 1.65 -4.68
CA TYR A 29 17.44 2.48 -3.65
C TYR A 29 18.74 1.86 -3.15
N PHE A 30 18.75 0.54 -2.89
CA PHE A 30 19.95 -0.16 -2.43
C PHE A 30 21.00 -0.34 -3.53
N ASN A 31 20.57 -0.53 -4.78
CA ASN A 31 21.49 -0.79 -5.90
C ASN A 31 22.11 0.46 -6.53
N THR A 32 21.58 1.65 -6.24
CA THR A 32 22.14 2.90 -6.79
C THR A 32 23.16 3.55 -5.85
N SER A 33 24.24 4.08 -6.43
CA SER A 33 25.21 4.97 -5.77
C SER A 33 24.89 6.46 -5.97
N HIS A 34 23.90 6.79 -6.83
CA HIS A 34 23.57 8.17 -7.17
C HIS A 34 22.70 8.81 -6.08
N VAL A 35 23.27 9.74 -5.31
CA VAL A 35 22.63 10.36 -4.13
C VAL A 35 21.29 11.02 -4.48
N GLY A 36 21.25 11.85 -5.53
CA GLY A 36 20.00 12.52 -5.93
C GLY A 36 18.91 11.57 -6.42
N LEU A 37 19.27 10.34 -6.81
CA LEU A 37 18.30 9.31 -7.18
C LEU A 37 17.75 8.62 -5.92
N ARG A 38 18.63 8.34 -4.94
CA ARG A 38 18.20 7.85 -3.62
C ARG A 38 17.19 8.79 -2.96
N ASP A 39 17.46 10.10 -2.98
CA ASP A 39 16.55 11.09 -2.40
C ASP A 39 15.17 11.06 -3.07
N ARG A 40 15.13 11.05 -4.41
CA ARG A 40 13.88 10.95 -5.18
C ARG A 40 13.10 9.68 -4.85
N LEU A 41 13.79 8.53 -4.81
CA LEU A 41 13.21 7.23 -4.45
C LEU A 41 12.66 7.23 -3.01
N PHE A 42 13.36 7.89 -2.07
CA PHE A 42 12.89 8.05 -0.69
C PHE A 42 11.58 8.86 -0.62
N TYR A 43 11.51 10.00 -1.30
CA TYR A 43 10.30 10.83 -1.33
C TYR A 43 9.13 10.12 -2.04
N GLU A 44 9.39 9.41 -3.14
CA GLU A 44 8.38 8.61 -3.82
C GLU A 44 7.82 7.51 -2.90
N ASN A 45 8.69 6.80 -2.19
CA ASN A 45 8.28 5.78 -1.22
C ASN A 45 7.45 6.37 -0.06
N LYS A 46 7.74 7.62 0.36
CA LYS A 46 6.95 8.34 1.36
C LYS A 46 5.54 8.66 0.83
N ASN A 47 5.43 9.15 -0.40
CA ASN A 47 4.15 9.46 -1.04
C ASN A 47 3.29 8.20 -1.22
N ILE A 48 3.89 7.09 -1.68
CA ILE A 48 3.20 5.80 -1.78
C ILE A 48 2.69 5.34 -0.42
N SER A 49 3.49 5.50 0.63
CA SER A 49 3.05 5.18 2.00
C SER A 49 1.85 5.99 2.44
N GLN A 50 1.83 7.28 2.15
CA GLN A 50 0.69 8.14 2.46
C GLN A 50 -0.55 7.65 1.71
N ARG A 51 -0.44 7.39 0.41
CA ARG A 51 -1.54 6.88 -0.40
C ARG A 51 -2.10 5.55 0.12
N LEU A 52 -1.22 4.62 0.51
CA LEU A 52 -1.63 3.34 1.07
C LEU A 52 -2.43 3.49 2.38
N ASN A 53 -2.04 4.45 3.23
CA ASN A 53 -2.78 4.77 4.46
C ASN A 53 -4.15 5.41 4.19
N GLU A 54 -4.27 6.24 3.15
CA GLU A 54 -5.55 6.79 2.69
C GLU A 54 -6.48 5.66 2.22
N ILE A 55 -5.99 4.76 1.36
CA ILE A 55 -6.76 3.60 0.88
C ILE A 55 -7.18 2.71 2.06
N PHE A 56 -6.29 2.46 3.02
CA PHE A 56 -6.61 1.68 4.21
C PHE A 56 -7.75 2.32 5.03
N SER A 57 -7.75 3.65 5.15
CA SER A 57 -8.80 4.39 5.86
C SER A 57 -10.14 4.29 5.12
N ILE A 58 -10.13 4.43 3.79
CA ILE A 58 -11.32 4.23 2.94
C ILE A 58 -11.83 2.79 3.08
N ALA A 59 -10.95 1.80 3.05
CA ALA A 59 -11.28 0.39 3.16
C ALA A 59 -12.01 0.07 4.48
N LYS A 60 -11.55 0.65 5.61
CA LYS A 60 -12.25 0.52 6.90
C LYS A 60 -13.66 1.09 6.86
N VAL A 61 -13.84 2.26 6.27
CA VAL A 61 -15.18 2.87 6.12
C VAL A 61 -16.09 2.01 5.25
N LEU A 62 -15.58 1.48 4.14
CA LEU A 62 -16.33 0.59 3.25
C LEU A 62 -16.70 -0.72 3.96
N LYS A 63 -15.77 -1.31 4.73
CA LYS A 63 -16.03 -2.51 5.52
C LYS A 63 -17.09 -2.27 6.58
N ASN A 64 -17.02 -1.15 7.32
CA ASN A 64 -17.98 -0.85 8.38
C ASN A 64 -19.41 -0.60 7.85
N ARG A 65 -19.55 -0.25 6.57
CA ARG A 65 -20.86 -0.11 5.91
C ARG A 65 -21.42 -1.45 5.40
N ASN A 66 -20.59 -2.50 5.38
CA ASN A 66 -20.98 -3.81 4.91
C ASN A 66 -21.09 -4.76 6.11
N ASN A 67 -22.27 -5.37 6.32
CA ASN A 67 -22.49 -6.25 7.48
C ASN A 67 -21.91 -7.67 7.29
N GLU A 68 -21.25 -7.92 6.16
CA GLU A 68 -20.64 -9.20 5.82
C GLU A 68 -19.21 -9.31 6.36
N ASN A 69 -18.96 -10.36 7.15
CA ASN A 69 -17.61 -10.66 7.68
C ASN A 69 -16.59 -10.96 6.55
N ILE A 70 -17.03 -11.61 5.47
CA ILE A 70 -16.20 -11.93 4.31
C ILE A 70 -16.77 -11.17 3.12
N SER A 71 -16.04 -10.17 2.62
CA SER A 71 -16.39 -9.39 1.43
C SER A 71 -15.14 -8.80 0.78
N PHE A 72 -15.25 -8.27 -0.43
CA PHE A 72 -14.11 -7.59 -1.08
C PHE A 72 -13.60 -6.38 -0.27
N SER A 73 -14.47 -5.72 0.51
CA SER A 73 -14.07 -4.66 1.41
C SER A 73 -13.19 -5.16 2.57
N SER A 74 -13.48 -6.36 3.12
CA SER A 74 -12.63 -6.97 4.15
C SER A 74 -11.31 -7.47 3.57
N LEU A 75 -11.32 -8.00 2.33
CA LEU A 75 -10.09 -8.31 1.58
C LEU A 75 -9.21 -7.08 1.40
N LEU A 76 -9.78 -5.94 0.99
CA LEU A 76 -9.05 -4.69 0.79
C LEU A 76 -8.39 -4.20 2.09
N VAL A 77 -9.12 -4.27 3.22
CA VAL A 77 -8.57 -3.94 4.55
C VAL A 77 -7.36 -4.82 4.88
N GLU A 78 -7.47 -6.14 4.70
CA GLU A 78 -6.39 -7.08 4.99
C GLU A 78 -5.18 -6.87 4.07
N LYS A 79 -5.40 -6.63 2.78
CA LYS A 79 -4.32 -6.34 1.83
C LYS A 79 -3.54 -5.09 2.22
N CYS A 80 -4.25 -3.99 2.49
CA CYS A 80 -3.61 -2.75 2.94
C CYS A 80 -2.78 -2.97 4.21
N LYS A 81 -3.35 -3.65 5.20
CA LYS A 81 -2.69 -3.94 6.48
C LYS A 81 -1.40 -4.73 6.26
N ARG A 82 -1.45 -5.82 5.48
CA ARG A 82 -0.28 -6.64 5.16
C ARG A 82 0.83 -5.84 4.48
N THR A 83 0.49 -5.03 3.47
CA THR A 83 1.48 -4.20 2.76
C THR A 83 2.12 -3.16 3.69
N ILE A 84 1.34 -2.53 4.57
CA ILE A 84 1.86 -1.59 5.57
C ILE A 84 2.79 -2.30 6.58
N ASP A 85 2.37 -3.45 7.10
CA ASP A 85 3.12 -4.21 8.09
C ASP A 85 4.44 -4.76 7.52
N GLN A 86 4.43 -5.30 6.29
CA GLN A 86 5.64 -5.74 5.59
C GLN A 86 6.67 -4.62 5.48
N LYS A 87 6.23 -3.42 5.06
CA LYS A 87 7.11 -2.25 4.96
C LYS A 87 7.70 -1.85 6.32
N ARG A 88 6.91 -1.95 7.40
CA ARG A 88 7.41 -1.66 8.76
C ARG A 88 8.47 -2.67 9.19
N ILE A 89 8.26 -3.95 8.90
CA ILE A 89 9.21 -5.03 9.20
C ILE A 89 10.52 -4.84 8.42
N GLU A 90 10.46 -4.57 7.12
CA GLU A 90 11.65 -4.28 6.31
C GLU A 90 12.45 -3.10 6.87
N LYS A 91 11.78 -1.99 7.21
CA LYS A 91 12.46 -0.84 7.82
C LYS A 91 13.19 -1.23 9.12
N ASN A 92 12.63 -2.13 9.93
CA ASN A 92 13.28 -2.54 11.17
C ASN A 92 14.48 -3.49 10.94
N LEU A 93 14.45 -4.30 9.87
CA LEU A 93 15.52 -5.26 9.54
C LEU A 93 16.73 -4.60 8.87
N PHE A 94 16.52 -3.60 8.02
CA PHE A 94 17.57 -2.98 7.21
C PHE A 94 18.14 -1.68 7.79
N PHE A 95 17.70 -1.28 8.99
CA PHE A 95 18.27 -0.17 9.78
C PHE A 95 18.97 -0.65 11.07
N LEU A 96 19.20 -1.97 11.21
CA LEU A 96 20.17 -2.58 12.13
C LEU A 96 21.55 -2.66 11.45
#